data_AF-A0AAN7I5H5-F1
#
_entry.id   AF-A0AAN7I5H5-F1
#
_cell.length_a   1.000
_cell.length_b   1.000
_cell.length_c   1.000
_cell.angle_alpha   90.00
_cell.angle_beta   90.00
_cell.angle_gamma   90.00
#
_symmetry.space_group_name_H-M   'P 1'
#
loop_
_entity.id
_entity.type
_entity.pdbx_description
1 polymer ?
#
loop_
_entity_poly.entity_id
_entity_poly.type
_entity_poly.pdbx_seq_one_letter_code
_entity_poly.pdbx_strand_id
1 'polypeptide(L)'
;MSRQICMATAQTQNPDANVHRRLANYRPSLWGDHFLSYSNKSEETIDDSEQVQGLKEEVRRMLMAPIDNLLEKLELIDAIQHLGVSYHFEGEIDEVLQQIHKYHYTCDVQESDDALYTIALHFRLLRQQGYNILSDIFNKFKDNMGNFKESLTNDVKGMLSFYEATHMRVHGEDILDEALKFTTTHLESMAINFSPPLATQKELSHISRWWKGIDVATNLSFARDRVVELYFWILGVYFEPQYSLARRILTKTVCMVSIIDDIYDAYGTHEELELFTDAIKRFNASI
;
A
#
# COMPACT_ATOMS: atom_id res chain seq x y z
N MET A 1 45.50 -7.42 -18.15
CA MET A 1 46.04 -7.94 -16.86
C MET A 1 44.87 -8.23 -15.94
N SER A 2 44.34 -9.45 -16.03
CA SER A 2 43.21 -9.91 -15.23
C SER A 2 43.75 -10.57 -13.96
N ARG A 3 43.35 -10.06 -12.79
CA ARG A 3 43.59 -10.76 -11.52
C ARG A 3 42.49 -11.80 -11.33
N GLN A 4 42.82 -13.06 -11.58
CA GLN A 4 42.04 -14.21 -11.10
C GLN A 4 42.11 -14.25 -9.58
N ILE A 5 40.97 -14.13 -8.92
CA ILE A 5 40.83 -14.46 -7.50
C ILE A 5 40.68 -15.98 -7.44
N CYS A 6 41.71 -16.64 -6.95
CA CYS A 6 41.75 -18.07 -6.72
C CYS A 6 40.86 -18.38 -5.50
N MET A 7 39.71 -19.02 -5.70
CA MET A 7 38.97 -19.64 -4.59
C MET A 7 39.67 -20.94 -4.24
N ALA A 8 40.48 -20.92 -3.19
CA ALA A 8 40.95 -22.14 -2.56
C ALA A 8 39.75 -22.86 -1.95
N THR A 9 39.46 -24.06 -2.42
CA THR A 9 38.53 -24.98 -1.79
C THR A 9 39.12 -25.46 -0.48
N ALA A 10 38.85 -24.74 0.61
CA ALA A 10 39.02 -25.28 1.95
C ALA A 10 37.98 -26.40 2.10
N GLN A 11 38.44 -27.65 2.12
CA GLN A 11 37.65 -28.76 2.63
C GLN A 11 37.35 -28.48 4.11
N THR A 12 36.19 -27.89 4.39
CA THR A 12 35.66 -27.82 5.75
C THR A 12 35.30 -29.24 6.18
N GLN A 13 36.20 -29.88 6.92
CA GLN A 13 35.84 -30.98 7.81
C GLN A 13 34.73 -30.46 8.72
N ASN A 14 33.56 -31.09 8.65
CA ASN A 14 32.36 -30.74 9.39
C ASN A 14 32.61 -30.96 10.90
N PRO A 15 32.85 -29.92 11.72
CA PRO A 15 33.13 -30.07 13.13
C PRO A 15 31.82 -29.86 13.88
N ASP A 16 30.80 -30.68 13.61
CA ASP A 16 29.72 -30.97 14.56
C ASP A 16 28.65 -31.87 13.92
N ALA A 17 28.78 -33.18 14.15
CA ALA A 17 27.71 -34.13 13.86
C ALA A 17 26.63 -34.14 14.97
N ASN A 18 26.69 -33.23 15.96
CA ASN A 18 25.91 -33.32 17.20
C ASN A 18 25.09 -32.07 17.55
N VAL A 19 25.07 -31.02 16.73
CA VAL A 19 24.21 -29.86 16.95
C VAL A 19 22.81 -30.15 16.41
N HIS A 20 21.87 -30.41 17.32
CA HIS A 20 20.45 -30.48 16.98
C HIS A 20 19.91 -29.08 16.67
N ARG A 21 19.93 -28.71 15.39
CA ARG A 21 19.30 -27.47 14.92
C ARG A 21 17.79 -27.61 14.94
N ARG A 22 17.12 -26.55 15.40
CA ARG A 22 15.71 -26.36 15.10
C ARG A 22 15.62 -26.17 13.58
N LEU A 23 14.60 -26.73 12.97
CA LEU A 23 14.34 -26.57 11.54
C LEU A 23 12.85 -26.30 11.40
N ALA A 24 12.52 -25.12 10.89
CA ALA A 24 11.14 -24.82 10.53
C ALA A 24 10.79 -25.51 9.20
N ASN A 25 9.64 -26.17 9.16
CA ASN A 25 9.14 -26.86 7.97
C ASN A 25 8.44 -25.86 7.01
N TYR A 26 9.18 -24.87 6.53
CA TYR A 26 8.62 -23.89 5.59
C TYR A 26 8.28 -24.53 4.24
N ARG A 27 7.15 -24.13 3.67
CA ARG A 27 6.77 -24.56 2.31
C ARG A 27 7.61 -23.82 1.26
N PRO A 28 7.96 -24.46 0.13
CA PRO A 28 8.59 -23.79 -1.01
C PRO A 28 7.75 -22.63 -1.55
N SER A 29 8.37 -21.75 -2.33
CA SER A 29 7.67 -20.68 -3.05
C SER A 29 6.62 -21.26 -4.00
N LEU A 30 5.43 -20.65 -4.03
CA LEU A 30 4.34 -21.04 -4.93
C LEU A 30 4.64 -20.67 -6.40
N TRP A 31 5.52 -19.69 -6.62
CA TRP A 31 5.71 -19.04 -7.92
C TRP A 31 6.83 -19.66 -8.75
N GLY A 32 7.70 -20.46 -8.13
CA GLY A 32 8.88 -21.04 -8.78
C GLY A 32 9.64 -20.01 -9.61
N ASP A 33 9.86 -20.35 -10.88
CA ASP A 33 10.60 -19.51 -11.84
C ASP A 33 9.69 -18.61 -12.71
N HIS A 34 8.38 -18.53 -12.42
CA HIS A 34 7.37 -17.85 -13.25
C HIS A 34 7.75 -16.41 -13.62
N PHE A 35 8.30 -15.66 -12.67
CA PHE A 35 8.68 -14.26 -12.88
C PHE A 35 10.13 -14.08 -13.39
N LEU A 36 10.93 -15.15 -13.53
CA LEU A 36 12.31 -15.03 -14.03
C LEU A 36 12.37 -14.57 -15.50
N SER A 37 11.43 -15.04 -16.31
CA SER A 37 11.32 -14.68 -17.72
C SER A 37 10.24 -13.62 -17.92
N TYR A 38 10.64 -12.36 -17.98
CA TYR A 38 9.80 -11.32 -18.57
C TYR A 38 10.30 -11.06 -19.99
N SER A 39 9.53 -11.50 -20.99
CA SER A 39 9.70 -11.02 -22.35
C SER A 39 8.92 -9.71 -22.46
N ASN A 40 9.59 -8.64 -22.92
CA ASN A 40 8.94 -7.39 -23.29
C ASN A 40 7.84 -7.71 -24.32
N LYS A 41 6.59 -7.88 -23.88
CA LYS A 41 5.43 -7.96 -24.77
C LYS A 41 4.70 -6.63 -24.92
N SER A 42 5.22 -5.57 -24.31
CA SER A 42 4.77 -4.19 -24.53
C SER A 42 6.00 -3.29 -24.42
N GLU A 43 6.65 -3.02 -25.55
CA GLU A 43 7.28 -1.72 -25.71
C GLU A 43 6.12 -0.72 -25.63
N GLU A 44 6.08 0.10 -24.57
CA GLU A 44 5.26 1.31 -24.56
C GLU A 44 5.63 2.06 -25.84
N THR A 45 4.69 2.10 -26.78
CA THR A 45 4.95 2.77 -28.05
C THR A 45 4.99 4.27 -27.79
N ILE A 46 5.71 5.01 -28.63
CA ILE A 46 5.71 6.48 -28.55
C ILE A 46 4.27 7.02 -28.62
N ASP A 47 3.40 6.34 -29.39
CA ASP A 47 1.96 6.61 -29.50
C ASP A 47 1.22 6.47 -28.16
N ASP A 48 1.48 5.41 -27.39
CA ASP A 48 0.87 5.21 -26.05
C ASP A 48 1.25 6.35 -25.09
N SER A 49 2.50 6.82 -25.15
CA SER A 49 2.97 7.92 -24.30
C SER A 49 2.35 9.27 -24.67
N GLU A 50 2.16 9.55 -25.96
CA GLU A 50 1.51 10.79 -26.42
C GLU A 50 0.02 10.82 -26.04
N GLN A 51 -0.67 9.69 -26.19
CA GLN A 51 -2.08 9.54 -25.77
C GLN A 51 -2.24 9.73 -24.26
N VAL A 52 -1.38 9.10 -23.44
CA VAL A 52 -1.38 9.29 -21.98
C VAL A 52 -1.14 10.76 -21.62
N GLN A 53 -0.23 11.45 -22.30
CA GLN A 53 0.01 12.86 -22.04
C GLN A 53 -1.20 13.73 -22.41
N GLY A 54 -1.87 13.45 -23.53
CA GLY A 54 -3.10 14.13 -23.92
C GLY A 54 -4.21 13.97 -22.88
N LEU A 55 -4.42 12.74 -22.39
CA LEU A 55 -5.40 12.46 -21.32
C LEU A 55 -5.03 13.14 -19.99
N LYS A 56 -3.74 13.22 -19.64
CA LYS A 56 -3.30 13.95 -18.46
C LYS A 56 -3.66 15.43 -18.51
N GLU A 57 -3.45 16.09 -19.65
CA GLU A 57 -3.82 17.51 -19.79
C GLU A 57 -5.34 17.71 -19.75
N GLU A 58 -6.12 16.77 -20.28
CA GLU A 58 -7.59 16.78 -20.18
C GLU A 58 -8.04 16.73 -18.72
N VAL A 59 -7.52 15.77 -17.94
CA VAL A 59 -7.84 15.63 -16.51
C VAL A 59 -7.39 16.85 -15.71
N ARG A 60 -6.18 17.36 -15.97
CA ARG A 60 -5.69 18.61 -15.37
C ARG A 60 -6.66 19.77 -15.64
N ARG A 61 -7.16 19.90 -16.87
CA ARG A 61 -8.12 20.96 -17.21
C ARG A 61 -9.45 20.79 -16.46
N MET A 62 -9.94 19.56 -16.30
CA MET A 62 -11.16 19.28 -15.52
C MET A 62 -10.98 19.63 -14.02
N LEU A 63 -9.82 19.32 -13.44
CA LEU A 63 -9.48 19.67 -12.06
C LEU A 63 -9.44 21.19 -11.86
N MET A 64 -8.68 21.89 -12.71
CA MET A 64 -8.42 23.33 -12.59
C MET A 64 -9.57 24.24 -13.07
N ALA A 65 -10.62 23.68 -13.67
CA ALA A 65 -11.82 24.43 -13.99
C ALA A 65 -12.48 25.00 -12.71
N PRO A 66 -13.18 26.14 -12.79
CA PRO A 66 -13.92 26.70 -11.65
C PRO A 66 -14.83 25.67 -10.97
N ILE A 67 -15.04 25.83 -9.66
CA ILE A 67 -15.92 24.94 -8.89
C ILE A 67 -17.36 25.41 -9.11
N ASP A 68 -17.98 24.93 -10.19
CA ASP A 68 -19.40 25.19 -10.49
C ASP A 68 -20.32 24.27 -9.68
N ASN A 69 -19.93 22.99 -9.55
CA ASN A 69 -20.61 21.99 -8.73
C ASN A 69 -19.61 21.31 -7.78
N LEU A 70 -19.82 21.48 -6.47
CA LEU A 70 -18.94 20.90 -5.44
C LEU A 70 -18.92 19.37 -5.49
N LEU A 71 -20.08 18.75 -5.66
CA LEU A 71 -20.20 17.28 -5.63
C LEU A 71 -19.41 16.65 -6.78
N GLU A 72 -19.63 17.13 -8.01
CA GLU A 72 -18.91 16.66 -9.19
C GLU A 72 -17.38 16.84 -9.04
N LYS A 73 -16.94 17.94 -8.42
CA LYS A 73 -15.51 18.18 -8.18
C LYS A 73 -14.93 17.18 -7.19
N LEU A 74 -15.65 16.87 -6.11
CA LEU A 74 -15.24 15.86 -5.14
C LEU A 74 -15.22 14.46 -5.77
N GLU A 75 -16.23 14.10 -6.56
CA GLU A 75 -16.30 12.82 -7.28
C GLU A 75 -15.17 12.65 -8.28
N LEU A 76 -14.77 13.72 -8.98
CA LEU A 76 -13.63 13.69 -9.89
C LEU A 76 -12.33 13.39 -9.13
N ILE A 77 -12.08 14.07 -8.02
CA ILE A 77 -10.89 13.83 -7.18
C ILE A 77 -10.90 12.39 -6.66
N ASP A 78 -12.06 11.94 -6.17
CA ASP A 78 -12.23 10.60 -5.64
C ASP A 78 -11.97 9.52 -6.69
N ALA A 79 -12.50 9.69 -7.89
CA ALA A 79 -12.26 8.79 -9.01
C ALA A 79 -10.78 8.74 -9.41
N ILE A 80 -10.10 9.89 -9.45
CA ILE A 80 -8.66 9.98 -9.77
C ILE A 80 -7.83 9.22 -8.72
N GLN A 81 -8.17 9.34 -7.44
CA GLN A 81 -7.51 8.60 -6.36
C GLN A 81 -7.78 7.10 -6.44
N HIS A 82 -9.04 6.69 -6.63
CA HIS A 82 -9.43 5.27 -6.73
C HIS A 82 -8.89 4.57 -7.97
N LEU A 83 -8.69 5.29 -9.08
CA LEU A 83 -8.02 4.79 -10.28
C LEU A 83 -6.50 4.63 -10.09
N GLY A 84 -5.94 5.11 -8.97
CA GLY A 84 -4.51 5.02 -8.68
C GLY A 84 -3.64 5.93 -9.54
N VAL A 85 -4.20 7.04 -10.05
CA VAL A 85 -3.48 7.99 -10.94
C VAL A 85 -3.34 9.38 -10.33
N SER A 86 -3.72 9.56 -9.06
CA SER A 86 -3.62 10.83 -8.33
C SER A 86 -2.21 11.39 -8.21
N TYR A 87 -1.19 10.52 -8.22
CA TYR A 87 0.22 10.91 -8.15
C TYR A 87 0.69 11.79 -9.33
N HIS A 88 -0.12 11.91 -10.39
CA HIS A 88 0.14 12.84 -11.49
C HIS A 88 -0.44 14.25 -11.28
N PHE A 89 -1.29 14.43 -10.28
CA PHE A 89 -2.10 15.63 -10.07
C PHE A 89 -2.05 16.14 -8.63
N GLU A 90 -1.02 15.79 -7.86
CA GLU A 90 -0.96 16.12 -6.42
C GLU A 90 -1.09 17.62 -6.15
N GLY A 91 -0.42 18.45 -6.95
CA GLY A 91 -0.48 19.92 -6.81
C GLY A 91 -1.86 20.48 -7.14
N GLU A 92 -2.47 20.00 -8.22
CA GLU A 92 -3.82 20.41 -8.64
C GLU A 92 -4.88 19.96 -7.63
N ILE A 93 -4.76 18.74 -7.10
CA ILE A 93 -5.66 18.21 -6.07
C ILE A 93 -5.53 19.02 -4.77
N ASP A 94 -4.31 19.34 -4.33
CA ASP A 94 -4.10 20.17 -3.14
C ASP A 94 -4.70 21.57 -3.32
N GLU A 95 -4.46 22.21 -4.47
CA GLU A 95 -5.02 23.53 -4.76
C GLU A 95 -6.55 23.52 -4.74
N VAL A 96 -7.19 22.53 -5.39
CA VAL A 96 -8.65 22.43 -5.42
C VAL A 96 -9.21 22.15 -4.02
N LEU A 97 -8.60 21.24 -3.24
CA LEU A 97 -9.04 20.93 -1.88
C LEU A 97 -8.83 22.11 -0.93
N GLN A 98 -7.76 22.89 -1.12
CA GLN A 98 -7.53 24.14 -0.39
C GLN A 98 -8.63 25.17 -0.68
N GLN A 99 -9.02 25.34 -1.95
CA GLN A 99 -10.14 26.20 -2.32
C GLN A 99 -11.44 25.72 -1.65
N ILE A 100 -11.76 24.43 -1.78
CA ILE A 100 -12.92 23.80 -1.17
C ILE A 100 -12.94 24.02 0.36
N HIS A 101 -11.82 23.83 1.05
CA HIS A 101 -11.70 24.07 2.49
C HIS A 101 -11.91 25.55 2.86
N LYS A 102 -11.39 26.49 2.07
CA LYS A 102 -11.57 27.92 2.33
C LYS A 102 -13.04 28.34 2.23
N TYR A 103 -13.79 27.77 1.28
CA TYR A 103 -15.22 28.04 1.12
C TYR A 103 -16.12 27.18 2.04
N HIS A 104 -15.57 26.17 2.71
CA HIS A 104 -16.28 25.29 3.64
C HIS A 104 -17.04 26.04 4.75
N TYR A 105 -16.47 27.13 5.27
CA TYR A 105 -17.14 27.96 6.29
C TYR A 105 -18.35 28.75 5.78
N THR A 106 -18.61 28.77 4.47
CA THR A 106 -19.67 29.58 3.85
C THR A 106 -20.80 28.78 3.21
N CYS A 107 -20.65 27.47 3.04
CA CYS A 107 -21.67 26.62 2.42
C CYS A 107 -22.44 25.85 3.50
N ASP A 108 -23.61 26.37 3.89
CA ASP A 108 -24.68 25.52 4.42
C ASP A 108 -25.01 24.49 3.34
N VAL A 109 -24.55 23.25 3.50
CA VAL A 109 -24.98 22.14 2.64
C VAL A 109 -26.49 22.00 2.87
N GLN A 110 -27.29 22.52 1.94
CA GLN A 110 -28.74 22.40 1.96
C GLN A 110 -29.13 20.93 2.10
N GLU A 111 -30.22 20.66 2.80
CA GLU A 111 -30.80 19.32 2.91
C GLU A 111 -31.14 18.81 1.50
N SER A 112 -30.28 17.96 0.94
CA SER A 112 -30.49 17.22 -0.30
C SER A 112 -30.45 15.73 -0.01
N ASP A 113 -31.03 14.94 -0.92
CA ASP A 113 -31.01 13.47 -0.81
C ASP A 113 -29.57 12.92 -0.77
N ASP A 114 -28.63 13.59 -1.45
CA ASP A 114 -27.19 13.23 -1.49
C ASP A 114 -26.35 13.89 -0.37
N ALA A 115 -26.99 14.45 0.66
CA ALA A 115 -26.27 15.20 1.70
C ALA A 115 -25.28 14.32 2.48
N LEU A 116 -25.67 13.09 2.84
CA LEU A 116 -24.77 12.17 3.56
C LEU A 116 -23.55 11.85 2.71
N TYR A 117 -23.78 11.44 1.46
CA TYR A 117 -22.71 11.15 0.49
C TYR A 117 -21.76 12.32 0.31
N THR A 118 -22.30 13.51 0.03
CA THR A 118 -21.49 14.72 -0.22
C THR A 118 -20.64 15.09 0.99
N ILE A 119 -21.22 15.06 2.19
CA ILE A 119 -20.54 15.45 3.43
C ILE A 119 -19.49 14.41 3.83
N ALA A 120 -19.81 13.12 3.70
CA ALA A 120 -18.86 12.05 3.97
C ALA A 120 -17.65 12.11 3.02
N LEU A 121 -17.91 12.26 1.72
CA LEU A 121 -16.85 12.36 0.71
C LEU A 121 -15.97 13.59 0.95
N HIS A 122 -16.58 14.74 1.19
CA HIS A 122 -15.88 15.98 1.50
C HIS A 122 -15.01 15.85 2.77
N PHE A 123 -15.58 15.30 3.85
CA PHE A 123 -14.86 15.05 5.10
C PHE A 123 -13.66 14.13 4.89
N ARG A 124 -13.86 13.01 4.17
CA ARG A 124 -12.81 12.03 3.87
C ARG A 124 -11.67 12.67 3.08
N LEU A 125 -11.96 13.31 1.95
CA LEU A 125 -10.94 13.88 1.07
C LEU A 125 -10.12 14.97 1.77
N LEU A 126 -10.75 15.84 2.55
CA LEU A 126 -10.05 16.90 3.29
C LEU A 126 -9.18 16.34 4.42
N ARG A 127 -9.70 15.40 5.22
CA ARG A 127 -8.92 14.75 6.29
C ARG A 127 -7.75 13.94 5.73
N GLN A 128 -7.89 13.31 4.57
CA GLN A 128 -6.79 12.59 3.90
C GLN A 128 -5.63 13.52 3.52
N GLN A 129 -5.90 14.78 3.21
CA GLN A 129 -4.89 15.83 2.98
C GLN A 129 -4.42 16.54 4.25
N GLY A 130 -4.88 16.10 5.42
CA GLY A 130 -4.47 16.67 6.71
C GLY A 130 -5.24 17.92 7.15
N TYR A 131 -6.31 18.31 6.45
CA TYR A 131 -7.20 19.39 6.92
C TYR A 131 -8.04 18.91 8.11
N ASN A 132 -8.10 19.70 9.18
CA ASN A 132 -8.85 19.37 10.38
C ASN A 132 -10.33 19.78 10.28
N ILE A 133 -11.16 18.93 9.68
CA ILE A 133 -12.61 19.10 9.61
C ILE A 133 -13.28 18.50 10.84
N LEU A 134 -14.09 19.25 11.59
CA LEU A 134 -14.76 18.74 12.79
C LEU A 134 -15.79 17.66 12.44
N SER A 135 -15.76 16.54 13.17
CA SER A 135 -16.71 15.44 13.00
C SER A 135 -18.14 15.78 13.43
N ASP A 136 -18.33 16.90 14.16
CA ASP A 136 -19.65 17.42 14.53
C ASP A 136 -20.56 17.73 13.33
N ILE A 137 -19.98 17.88 12.13
CA ILE A 137 -20.75 18.01 10.88
C ILE A 137 -21.74 16.86 10.67
N PHE A 138 -21.47 15.68 11.25
CA PHE A 138 -22.34 14.51 11.15
C PHE A 138 -23.50 14.51 12.15
N ASN A 139 -23.53 15.42 13.14
CA ASN A 139 -24.63 15.51 14.12
C ASN A 139 -25.99 15.77 13.46
N LYS A 140 -26.02 16.41 12.28
CA LYS A 140 -27.26 16.64 11.51
C LYS A 140 -27.95 15.34 11.07
N PHE A 141 -27.19 14.25 10.99
CA PHE A 141 -27.69 12.92 10.60
C PHE A 141 -28.17 12.10 11.81
N LYS A 142 -28.11 12.66 13.02
CA LYS A 142 -28.66 12.04 14.22
C LYS A 142 -30.13 12.42 14.43
N ASP A 143 -30.87 11.52 15.05
CA ASP A 143 -32.23 11.73 15.52
C ASP A 143 -32.25 12.46 16.88
N ASN A 144 -33.45 12.72 17.40
CA ASN A 144 -33.63 13.40 18.70
C ASN A 144 -33.14 12.55 19.89
N MET A 145 -32.89 11.25 19.70
CA MET A 145 -32.36 10.35 20.71
C MET A 145 -30.82 10.29 20.66
N GLY A 146 -30.19 10.95 19.68
CA GLY A 146 -28.74 10.97 19.49
C GLY A 146 -28.20 9.81 18.65
N ASN A 147 -29.06 8.98 18.06
CA ASN A 147 -28.67 7.87 17.20
C ASN A 147 -28.68 8.30 15.73
N PHE A 148 -27.86 7.66 14.87
CA PHE A 148 -27.95 7.89 13.42
C PHE A 148 -29.33 7.49 12.89
N LYS A 149 -29.91 8.35 12.04
CA LYS A 149 -31.26 8.14 11.49
C LYS A 149 -31.30 6.84 10.68
N GLU A 150 -32.22 5.94 11.01
CA GLU A 150 -32.47 4.71 10.24
C GLU A 150 -32.82 4.99 8.76
N SER A 151 -33.34 6.17 8.45
CA SER A 151 -33.64 6.58 7.06
C SER A 151 -32.41 6.60 6.15
N LEU A 152 -31.20 6.73 6.71
CA LEU A 152 -29.93 6.74 5.97
C LEU A 152 -29.63 5.38 5.33
N THR A 153 -30.23 4.30 5.83
CA THR A 153 -30.02 2.93 5.31
C THR A 153 -30.52 2.72 3.89
N ASN A 154 -31.41 3.60 3.40
CA ASN A 154 -31.87 3.57 2.01
C ASN A 154 -30.83 4.16 1.04
N ASP A 155 -29.92 5.01 1.52
CA ASP A 155 -28.85 5.61 0.72
C ASP A 155 -27.58 4.77 0.83
N VAL A 156 -27.48 3.73 0.00
CA VAL A 156 -26.33 2.82 -0.03
C VAL A 156 -25.03 3.56 -0.38
N LYS A 157 -25.11 4.55 -1.28
CA LYS A 157 -23.94 5.31 -1.76
C LYS A 157 -23.41 6.20 -0.63
N GLY A 158 -24.29 6.92 0.06
CA GLY A 158 -23.94 7.70 1.25
C GLY A 158 -23.49 6.83 2.41
N MET A 159 -24.10 5.66 2.61
CA MET A 159 -23.66 4.71 3.65
C MET A 159 -22.23 4.23 3.43
N LEU A 160 -21.89 3.86 2.18
CA LEU A 160 -20.54 3.42 1.82
C LEU A 160 -19.53 4.55 1.97
N SER A 161 -19.84 5.74 1.47
CA SER A 161 -18.96 6.91 1.62
C SER A 161 -18.78 7.29 3.10
N PHE A 162 -19.85 7.19 3.90
CA PHE A 162 -19.79 7.46 5.33
C PHE A 162 -18.93 6.42 6.08
N TYR A 163 -19.08 5.14 5.75
CA TYR A 163 -18.20 4.08 6.24
C TYR A 163 -16.73 4.39 5.97
N GLU A 164 -16.38 4.75 4.73
CA GLU A 164 -15.01 5.14 4.37
C GLU A 164 -14.51 6.34 5.18
N ALA A 165 -15.37 7.36 5.36
CA ALA A 165 -15.04 8.56 6.13
C ALA A 165 -14.76 8.27 7.62
N THR A 166 -15.42 7.26 8.21
CA THR A 166 -15.21 6.89 9.63
C THR A 166 -13.80 6.37 9.93
N HIS A 167 -13.06 5.92 8.92
CA HIS A 167 -11.66 5.50 9.05
C HIS A 167 -10.69 6.69 9.14
N MET A 168 -11.17 7.91 8.94
CA MET A 168 -10.39 9.15 9.13
C MET A 168 -10.49 9.73 10.55
N ARG A 169 -11.10 8.99 11.48
CA ARG A 169 -11.31 9.43 12.87
C ARG A 169 -10.02 9.56 13.65
N VAL A 170 -10.00 10.50 14.58
CA VAL A 170 -8.95 10.65 15.60
C VAL A 170 -9.50 10.38 17.01
N HIS A 171 -8.62 10.33 18.01
CA HIS A 171 -9.03 10.11 19.38
C HIS A 171 -10.01 11.18 19.88
N GLY A 172 -11.09 10.74 20.53
CA GLY A 172 -12.12 11.61 21.09
C GLY A 172 -13.28 11.95 20.13
N GLU A 173 -13.31 11.36 18.94
CA GLU A 173 -14.43 11.51 17.99
C GLU A 173 -15.45 10.37 18.12
N ASP A 174 -16.12 10.29 19.27
CA ASP A 174 -17.09 9.21 19.59
C ASP A 174 -18.19 9.05 18.51
N ILE A 175 -18.57 10.17 17.87
CA ILE A 175 -19.53 10.18 16.76
C ILE A 175 -19.10 9.30 15.58
N LEU A 176 -17.79 9.22 15.29
CA LEU A 176 -17.26 8.41 14.20
C LEU A 176 -17.11 6.94 14.59
N ASP A 177 -16.91 6.64 15.88
CA ASP A 177 -16.96 5.27 16.40
C ASP A 177 -18.39 4.69 16.31
N GLU A 178 -19.39 5.49 16.69
CA GLU A 178 -20.81 5.16 16.51
C GLU A 178 -21.17 4.98 15.03
N ALA A 179 -20.68 5.88 14.17
CA ALA A 179 -20.92 5.83 12.74
C ALA A 179 -20.30 4.59 12.09
N LEU A 180 -19.09 4.19 12.50
CA LEU A 180 -18.45 2.98 12.01
C LEU A 180 -19.30 1.75 12.35
N LYS A 181 -19.80 1.67 13.59
CA LYS A 181 -20.67 0.57 14.01
C LYS A 181 -21.97 0.53 13.20
N PHE A 182 -22.61 1.69 13.02
CA PHE A 182 -23.86 1.82 12.26
C PHE A 182 -23.66 1.37 10.81
N THR A 183 -22.72 2.00 10.10
CA THR A 183 -22.45 1.74 8.67
C THR A 183 -22.02 0.29 8.41
N THR A 184 -21.14 -0.28 9.23
CA THR A 184 -20.71 -1.69 9.10
C THR A 184 -21.88 -2.65 9.20
N THR A 185 -22.75 -2.47 10.22
CA THR A 185 -23.91 -3.34 10.44
C THR A 185 -24.84 -3.38 9.23
N HIS A 186 -25.07 -2.22 8.60
CA HIS A 186 -25.95 -2.12 7.45
C HIS A 186 -25.28 -2.58 6.14
N LEU A 187 -24.00 -2.25 5.91
CA LEU A 187 -23.29 -2.66 4.69
C LEU A 187 -22.96 -4.16 4.64
N GLU A 188 -22.66 -4.80 5.77
CA GLU A 188 -22.42 -6.26 5.83
C GLU A 188 -23.63 -7.06 5.35
N SER A 189 -24.85 -6.52 5.50
CA SER A 189 -26.06 -7.13 4.97
C SER A 189 -26.17 -7.08 3.44
N MET A 190 -25.27 -6.35 2.76
CA MET A 190 -25.34 -6.00 1.33
C MET A 190 -24.12 -6.46 0.51
N ALA A 191 -23.12 -7.09 1.13
CA ALA A 191 -21.82 -7.31 0.51
C ALA A 191 -21.86 -8.28 -0.71
N ILE A 192 -21.29 -7.83 -1.82
CA ILE A 192 -20.90 -8.65 -2.98
C ILE A 192 -19.39 -8.51 -3.18
N ASN A 193 -18.72 -9.64 -3.41
CA ASN A 193 -17.27 -9.74 -3.55
C ASN A 193 -16.77 -9.06 -4.82
N PHE A 194 -15.79 -8.17 -4.70
CA PHE A 194 -15.01 -7.62 -5.81
C PHE A 194 -13.55 -8.08 -5.75
N SER A 195 -12.94 -8.27 -6.91
CA SER A 195 -11.55 -8.71 -7.09
C SER A 195 -10.62 -7.54 -7.49
N PRO A 196 -9.37 -7.50 -7.00
CA PRO A 196 -8.44 -6.40 -7.26
C PRO A 196 -7.73 -6.51 -8.64
N PRO A 197 -7.28 -5.39 -9.24
CA PRO A 197 -6.48 -5.37 -10.46
C PRO A 197 -4.98 -5.66 -10.22
N LEU A 198 -4.30 -6.20 -11.23
CA LEU A 198 -2.86 -6.50 -11.25
C LEU A 198 -2.13 -5.67 -12.30
N ALA A 199 -1.05 -4.98 -11.94
CA ALA A 199 0.09 -4.75 -12.83
C ALA A 199 1.34 -4.25 -12.09
N THR A 200 2.39 -5.08 -11.97
CA THR A 200 3.81 -4.66 -12.07
C THR A 200 4.72 -5.88 -12.29
N GLN A 201 4.75 -6.44 -13.51
CA GLN A 201 5.52 -7.67 -13.79
C GLN A 201 7.02 -7.44 -14.06
N LYS A 202 7.42 -6.25 -14.56
CA LYS A 202 8.79 -5.97 -15.00
C LYS A 202 9.80 -5.87 -13.85
N GLU A 203 9.43 -5.15 -12.79
CA GLU A 203 10.28 -5.00 -11.59
C GLU A 203 10.48 -6.34 -10.88
N LEU A 204 9.40 -7.11 -10.77
CA LEU A 204 9.41 -8.41 -10.13
C LEU A 204 10.40 -9.36 -10.82
N SER A 205 10.52 -9.33 -12.16
CA SER A 205 11.52 -10.13 -12.87
C SER A 205 12.96 -9.82 -12.51
N HIS A 206 13.29 -8.53 -12.35
CA HIS A 206 14.64 -8.11 -11.96
C HIS A 206 14.98 -8.57 -10.54
N ILE A 207 14.01 -8.51 -9.64
CA ILE A 207 14.17 -8.91 -8.24
C ILE A 207 14.26 -10.44 -8.13
N SER A 208 13.39 -11.18 -8.83
CA SER A 208 13.45 -12.65 -8.87
C SER A 208 14.79 -13.16 -9.40
N ARG A 209 15.38 -12.50 -10.41
CA ARG A 209 16.72 -12.86 -10.92
C ARG A 209 17.83 -12.62 -9.90
N TRP A 210 17.78 -11.49 -9.18
CA TRP A 210 18.72 -11.23 -8.09
C TRP A 210 18.59 -12.28 -6.98
N TRP A 211 17.37 -12.62 -6.59
CA TRP A 211 17.09 -13.63 -5.56
C TRP A 211 17.57 -15.02 -5.98
N LYS A 212 17.34 -15.41 -7.24
CA LYS A 212 17.87 -16.65 -7.83
C LYS A 212 19.40 -16.72 -7.78
N GLY A 213 20.09 -15.58 -7.89
CA GLY A 213 21.55 -15.51 -7.77
C GLY A 213 22.07 -15.79 -6.36
N ILE A 214 21.28 -15.58 -5.31
CA ILE A 214 21.59 -15.96 -3.93
C ILE A 214 21.31 -17.45 -3.71
N ASP A 215 20.35 -17.99 -4.45
CA ASP A 215 19.89 -19.38 -4.40
C ASP A 215 19.56 -19.83 -2.97
N VAL A 216 18.72 -19.03 -2.29
CA VAL A 216 18.30 -19.24 -0.89
C VAL A 216 17.74 -20.65 -0.67
N ALA A 217 16.96 -21.17 -1.62
CA ALA A 217 16.39 -22.49 -1.52
C ALA A 217 17.43 -23.61 -1.35
N THR A 218 18.64 -23.46 -1.92
CA THR A 218 19.72 -24.45 -1.82
C THR A 218 20.73 -24.10 -0.72
N ASN A 219 21.18 -22.84 -0.68
CA ASN A 219 22.25 -22.38 0.21
C ASN A 219 21.76 -22.12 1.64
N LEU A 220 20.47 -21.80 1.79
CA LEU A 220 19.83 -21.39 3.05
C LEU A 220 18.47 -22.08 3.17
N SER A 221 18.44 -23.41 3.02
CA SER A 221 17.20 -24.21 2.95
C SER A 221 16.31 -24.13 4.20
N PHE A 222 16.84 -23.60 5.30
CA PHE A 222 16.09 -23.32 6.53
C PHE A 222 15.27 -22.02 6.46
N ALA A 223 15.57 -21.11 5.52
CA ALA A 223 14.93 -19.81 5.40
C ALA A 223 13.73 -19.84 4.44
N ARG A 224 12.77 -18.93 4.66
CA ARG A 224 11.58 -18.75 3.83
C ARG A 224 11.94 -18.21 2.45
N ASP A 225 11.53 -18.92 1.40
CA ASP A 225 11.61 -18.44 0.02
C ASP A 225 10.32 -17.70 -0.39
N ARG A 226 10.29 -16.38 -0.19
CA ARG A 226 9.06 -15.55 -0.33
C ARG A 226 9.28 -14.21 -1.06
N VAL A 227 10.21 -14.17 -2.01
CA VAL A 227 10.58 -12.92 -2.70
C VAL A 227 9.40 -12.22 -3.39
N VAL A 228 8.44 -12.98 -3.93
CA VAL A 228 7.27 -12.43 -4.62
C VAL A 228 6.30 -11.78 -3.64
N GLU A 229 6.02 -12.47 -2.53
CA GLU A 229 5.16 -11.97 -1.46
C GLU A 229 5.77 -10.73 -0.79
N LEU A 230 7.08 -10.74 -0.57
CA LEU A 230 7.81 -9.59 -0.03
C LEU A 230 7.82 -8.42 -1.00
N TYR A 231 7.96 -8.65 -2.30
CA TYR A 231 7.80 -7.58 -3.29
C TYR A 231 6.37 -7.01 -3.30
N PHE A 232 5.35 -7.87 -3.20
CA PHE A 232 3.96 -7.45 -3.12
C PHE A 232 3.70 -6.54 -1.90
N TRP A 233 4.29 -6.85 -0.74
CA TRP A 233 4.27 -5.97 0.43
C TRP A 233 4.86 -4.59 0.13
N ILE A 234 6.03 -4.55 -0.54
CA ILE A 234 6.70 -3.29 -0.87
C ILE A 234 5.92 -2.47 -1.90
N LEU A 235 5.22 -3.13 -2.83
CA LEU A 235 4.33 -2.44 -3.76
C LEU A 235 3.20 -1.69 -3.03
N GLY A 236 2.70 -2.25 -1.93
CA GLY A 236 1.72 -1.58 -1.08
C GLY A 236 2.26 -0.38 -0.28
N VAL A 237 3.58 -0.28 -0.10
CA VAL A 237 4.19 0.88 0.58
C VAL A 237 4.26 2.09 -0.35
N TYR A 238 4.76 1.92 -1.58
CA TYR A 238 4.77 2.95 -2.63
C TYR A 238 4.57 2.28 -3.99
N PHE A 239 3.45 2.51 -4.66
CA PHE A 239 3.15 1.88 -5.96
C PHE A 239 3.54 2.77 -7.14
N GLU A 240 3.82 4.05 -6.90
CA GLU A 240 4.03 5.06 -7.93
C GLU A 240 5.34 4.82 -8.72
N PRO A 241 5.36 5.02 -10.06
CA PRO A 241 6.51 4.65 -10.90
C PRO A 241 7.84 5.30 -10.50
N GLN A 242 7.81 6.54 -10.00
CA GLN A 242 9.01 7.28 -9.57
C GLN A 242 9.77 6.59 -8.43
N TYR A 243 9.09 5.76 -7.63
CA TYR A 243 9.69 5.04 -6.51
C TYR A 243 10.21 3.64 -6.89
N SER A 244 10.32 3.32 -8.19
CA SER A 244 10.85 2.02 -8.66
C SER A 244 12.20 1.63 -8.05
N LEU A 245 13.14 2.57 -7.94
CA LEU A 245 14.44 2.30 -7.30
C LEU A 245 14.28 2.03 -5.79
N ALA A 246 13.45 2.81 -5.12
CA ALA A 246 13.17 2.65 -3.69
C ALA A 246 12.53 1.28 -3.42
N ARG A 247 11.52 0.88 -4.20
CA ARG A 247 10.92 -0.46 -4.13
C ARG A 247 11.96 -1.55 -4.28
N ARG A 248 12.82 -1.48 -5.31
CA ARG A 248 13.86 -2.49 -5.53
C ARG A 248 14.83 -2.61 -4.36
N ILE A 249 15.28 -1.50 -3.78
CA ILE A 249 16.19 -1.50 -2.62
C ILE A 249 15.49 -2.05 -1.38
N LEU A 250 14.26 -1.59 -1.12
CA LEU A 250 13.49 -1.97 0.04
C LEU A 250 13.11 -3.45 0.00
N THR A 251 12.70 -3.99 -1.16
CA THR A 251 12.42 -5.43 -1.31
C THR A 251 13.65 -6.27 -0.99
N LYS A 252 14.83 -5.90 -1.51
CA LYS A 252 16.08 -6.61 -1.18
C LYS A 252 16.38 -6.56 0.32
N THR A 253 16.19 -5.39 0.93
CA THR A 253 16.41 -5.19 2.36
C THR A 253 15.48 -6.08 3.19
N VAL A 254 14.19 -6.09 2.88
CA VAL A 254 13.20 -6.94 3.57
C VAL A 254 13.46 -8.42 3.35
N CYS A 255 13.89 -8.83 2.15
CA CYS A 255 14.30 -10.22 1.89
C CYS A 255 15.49 -10.64 2.78
N MET A 256 16.50 -9.77 2.91
CA MET A 256 17.65 -10.03 3.79
C MET A 256 17.24 -10.06 5.26
N VAL A 257 16.38 -9.14 5.70
CA VAL A 257 15.83 -9.13 7.06
C VAL A 257 15.05 -10.41 7.34
N SER A 258 14.24 -10.91 6.40
CA SER A 258 13.52 -12.18 6.55
C SER A 258 14.45 -13.38 6.71
N ILE A 259 15.60 -13.41 6.02
CA ILE A 259 16.61 -14.46 6.22
C ILE A 259 17.21 -14.34 7.63
N ILE A 260 17.55 -13.12 8.05
CA ILE A 260 18.12 -12.89 9.38
C ILE A 260 17.11 -13.33 10.46
N ASP A 261 15.84 -12.98 10.32
CA ASP A 261 14.75 -13.43 11.20
C ASP A 261 14.73 -14.97 11.34
N ASP A 262 14.78 -15.69 10.21
CA ASP A 262 14.84 -17.16 10.20
C ASP A 262 16.12 -17.72 10.83
N ILE A 263 17.25 -17.00 10.73
CA ILE A 263 18.49 -17.38 11.42
C ILE A 263 18.27 -17.34 12.94
N TYR A 264 17.67 -16.28 13.49
CA TYR A 264 17.47 -16.16 14.94
C TYR A 264 16.38 -17.09 15.48
N ASP A 265 15.27 -17.22 14.77
CA ASP A 265 14.08 -17.92 15.29
C ASP A 265 14.15 -19.43 15.05
N ALA A 266 14.72 -19.84 13.92
CA ALA A 266 14.49 -21.17 13.39
C ALA A 266 15.77 -21.96 13.05
N TYR A 267 16.97 -21.40 13.19
CA TYR A 267 18.20 -22.09 12.77
C TYR A 267 19.39 -21.99 13.75
N GLY A 268 19.83 -20.77 14.08
CA GLY A 268 21.07 -20.53 14.81
C GLY A 268 21.04 -21.01 16.26
N THR A 269 22.17 -21.51 16.74
CA THR A 269 22.35 -21.74 18.19
C THR A 269 22.61 -20.43 18.92
N HIS A 270 22.46 -20.41 20.24
CA HIS A 270 22.68 -19.20 21.02
C HIS A 270 24.09 -18.63 20.82
N GLU A 271 25.11 -19.48 20.83
CA GLU A 271 26.51 -19.10 20.63
C GLU A 271 26.77 -18.56 19.21
N GLU A 272 26.20 -19.20 18.18
CA GLU A 272 26.28 -18.72 16.78
C GLU A 272 25.62 -17.33 16.64
N LEU A 273 24.47 -17.12 17.30
CA LEU A 273 23.72 -15.88 17.27
C LEU A 273 24.44 -14.75 18.01
N GLU A 274 25.13 -15.02 19.12
CA GLU A 274 25.96 -14.03 19.82
C GLU A 274 27.10 -13.53 18.91
N LEU A 275 27.83 -14.46 18.29
CA LEU A 275 28.90 -14.13 17.33
C LEU A 275 28.37 -13.34 16.14
N PHE A 276 27.24 -13.78 15.56
CA PHE A 276 26.60 -13.08 14.45
C PHE A 276 26.14 -11.67 14.85
N THR A 277 25.51 -11.51 16.02
CA THR A 277 25.10 -10.21 16.56
C THR A 277 26.29 -9.27 16.69
N ASP A 278 27.39 -9.76 17.26
CA ASP A 278 28.59 -8.97 17.48
C ASP A 278 29.28 -8.56 16.17
N ALA A 279 29.33 -9.45 15.19
CA ALA A 279 29.86 -9.15 13.86
C ALA A 279 29.05 -8.02 13.18
N ILE A 280 27.71 -8.07 13.26
CA ILE A 280 26.83 -7.03 12.72
C ILE A 280 27.03 -5.70 13.45
N LYS A 281 27.11 -5.71 14.80
CA LYS A 281 27.35 -4.49 15.60
C LYS A 281 28.69 -3.82 15.25
N ARG A 282 29.73 -4.62 15.01
CA ARG A 282 31.06 -4.12 14.61
C ARG A 282 31.11 -3.71 13.14
N PHE A 283 30.13 -4.14 12.35
CA PHE A 283 30.12 -4.04 10.89
C PHE A 283 31.43 -4.55 10.27
N ASN A 284 31.92 -5.68 10.79
CA ASN A 284 33.18 -6.28 10.35
C ASN A 284 32.99 -7.80 10.17
N ALA A 285 33.46 -8.32 9.04
CA ALA A 285 33.41 -9.73 8.69
C ALA A 285 34.57 -10.54 9.27
N SER A 286 35.59 -9.90 9.84
CA SER A 286 36.69 -10.58 10.53
C SER A 286 36.25 -11.05 11.92
N ILE A 287 36.25 -12.37 12.11
CA ILE A 287 36.08 -13.05 13.40
C ILE A 287 37.42 -13.07 14.13
#